data_AF-A0A5J5PY03-F1
#
_entry.id   AF-A0A5J5PY03-F1
#
_cell.length_a   1.000
_cell.length_b   1.000
_cell.length_c   1.000
_cell.angle_alpha   90.00
_cell.angle_beta   90.00
_cell.angle_gamma   90.00
#
_symmetry.space_group_name_H-M   'P 1'
#
loop_
_entity.id
_entity.type
_entity.pdbx_description
1 polymer ?
#
loop_
_entity_poly.entity_id
_entity_poly.type
_entity_poly.pdbx_seq_one_letter_code
_entity_poly.pdbx_strand_id
1 'polypeptide(L)'
;MASMILSDPSSAASVHRLSFTRFSNSLVFLRRFVGPLHVFSHTAALPRALSLHAPRSSRFITASAKVIDGKSVAKQIREEISAEVTKLKEAIGVVPGLAVILVGDRKDSATYVRNKKKACESVGIKSFEVNLPNYASEQEVLKYISDFNGDPSVHGILVQLPLPSHMNEQNILNAVMIEKDVDGFHPLNIGRLAMRGREPMFVPCTPKGCIELLHRYGVDIKGKRAVVIGRSNIVGMPAALLLQREDATVTIVHSRTKNPEEITRQADIIISAVGQPNMVRGSWIKPGAVIIDVGINPVEDASSPRGYRLVGDVCYDEACKIAAAVTPVPGGVGPMTIAMLLSNTVSSAKRAYNFN
;
A
#
# COMPACT_ATOMS: atom_id res chain seq x y z
N MET A 1 2.84 -31.97 37.99
CA MET A 1 1.80 -32.61 38.82
C MET A 1 1.08 -31.52 39.61
N ALA A 2 -0.24 -31.62 39.67
CA ALA A 2 -1.18 -30.85 40.50
C ALA A 2 -0.74 -30.84 41.99
N SER A 3 -1.17 -29.98 42.93
CA SER A 3 -2.29 -29.04 43.13
C SER A 3 -1.98 -28.23 44.42
N MET A 4 -2.85 -27.26 44.75
CA MET A 4 -3.13 -26.64 46.07
C MET A 4 -2.48 -25.27 46.33
N ILE A 5 -3.14 -24.23 46.87
CA ILE A 5 -4.50 -24.03 47.39
C ILE A 5 -4.81 -22.52 47.32
N LEU A 6 -6.10 -22.19 47.13
CA LEU A 6 -6.70 -20.86 47.20
C LEU A 6 -6.63 -20.23 48.60
N SER A 7 -6.37 -18.92 48.66
CA SER A 7 -6.91 -18.06 49.71
C SER A 7 -7.11 -16.64 49.16
N ASP A 8 -8.38 -16.23 49.17
CA ASP A 8 -8.87 -14.86 49.02
C ASP A 8 -9.69 -14.58 50.30
N PRO A 9 -9.79 -13.35 50.80
CA PRO A 9 -11.07 -12.67 50.55
C PRO A 9 -11.03 -11.12 50.49
N SER A 10 -11.92 -10.58 49.61
CA SER A 10 -12.78 -9.37 49.75
C SER A 10 -12.08 -7.99 49.90
N SER A 11 -12.44 -6.89 49.22
CA SER A 11 -13.71 -6.26 48.75
C SER A 11 -13.27 -5.10 47.81
N ALA A 12 -13.93 -4.61 46.75
CA ALA A 12 -15.33 -4.23 46.58
C ALA A 12 -15.67 -4.13 45.07
N ALA A 13 -16.94 -4.39 44.75
CA ALA A 13 -17.51 -4.44 43.41
C ALA A 13 -18.20 -3.13 43.00
N SER A 14 -18.12 -2.80 41.71
CA SER A 14 -19.18 -2.06 41.01
C SER A 14 -19.21 -2.52 39.54
N VAL A 15 -20.21 -3.34 39.22
CA VAL A 15 -20.50 -3.90 37.89
C VAL A 15 -21.62 -3.09 37.25
N HIS A 16 -21.36 -2.48 36.08
CA HIS A 16 -22.41 -1.96 35.21
C HIS A 16 -23.09 -3.11 34.48
N ARG A 17 -24.37 -3.36 34.79
CA ARG A 17 -25.25 -4.28 34.05
C ARG A 17 -25.73 -3.64 32.75
N LEU A 18 -25.58 -4.40 31.67
CA LEU A 18 -26.31 -4.25 30.41
C LEU A 18 -27.82 -4.51 30.65
N SER A 19 -28.67 -3.60 30.19
CA SER A 19 -30.12 -3.81 30.14
C SER A 19 -30.54 -4.15 28.71
N PHE A 20 -31.12 -5.34 28.53
CA PHE A 20 -31.90 -5.72 27.36
C PHE A 20 -33.37 -5.54 27.72
N THR A 21 -34.01 -4.51 27.17
CA THR A 21 -35.46 -4.32 27.26
C THR A 21 -36.15 -5.11 26.15
N ARG A 22 -36.95 -6.09 26.56
CA ARG A 22 -38.00 -6.73 25.75
C ARG A 22 -39.18 -5.75 25.62
N PHE A 23 -39.64 -5.52 24.40
CA PHE A 23 -41.01 -5.03 24.16
C PHE A 23 -41.90 -6.16 23.65
N SER A 24 -43.14 -6.11 24.12
CA SER A 24 -44.20 -7.11 24.10
C SER A 24 -45.23 -6.79 23.01
N ASN A 25 -45.83 -7.86 22.48
CA ASN A 25 -47.19 -8.01 21.93
C ASN A 25 -47.73 -7.01 20.90
N SER A 26 -48.05 -7.54 19.72
CA SER A 26 -49.34 -7.31 19.07
C SER A 26 -49.75 -8.56 18.28
N LEU A 27 -51.00 -8.98 18.52
CA LEU A 27 -51.67 -10.17 17.98
C LEU A 27 -52.75 -9.71 16.99
N VAL A 28 -53.29 -10.67 16.22
CA VAL A 28 -54.49 -10.62 15.34
C VAL A 28 -54.24 -9.93 13.97
N PHE A 29 -54.45 -10.52 12.78
CA PHE A 29 -55.61 -11.28 12.29
C PHE A 29 -55.21 -12.28 11.18
N LEU A 30 -55.63 -13.53 11.34
CA LEU A 30 -55.61 -14.58 10.31
C LEU A 30 -56.96 -14.51 9.56
N ARG A 31 -56.96 -14.31 8.24
CA ARG A 31 -58.13 -14.61 7.40
C ARG A 31 -57.74 -15.56 6.27
N ARG A 32 -58.22 -16.79 6.42
CA ARG A 32 -58.38 -17.79 5.35
C ARG A 32 -59.30 -17.23 4.27
N PHE A 33 -58.94 -17.44 3.00
CA PHE A 33 -59.90 -17.58 1.92
C PHE A 33 -59.56 -18.82 1.10
N VAL A 34 -60.58 -19.65 0.90
CA VAL A 34 -60.61 -20.92 0.16
C VAL A 34 -61.53 -20.68 -1.05
N GLY A 35 -61.15 -21.17 -2.23
CA GLY A 35 -62.01 -21.22 -3.42
C GLY A 35 -61.21 -21.50 -4.71
N PRO A 36 -61.82 -22.09 -5.75
CA PRO A 36 -61.68 -23.53 -6.00
C PRO A 36 -60.91 -23.92 -7.27
N LEU A 37 -60.59 -25.21 -7.31
CA LEU A 37 -60.10 -26.00 -8.46
C LEU A 37 -61.08 -25.96 -9.65
N HIS A 38 -60.55 -25.73 -10.85
CA HIS A 38 -61.21 -26.14 -12.09
C HIS A 38 -60.31 -27.06 -12.90
N VAL A 39 -60.80 -28.29 -13.07
CA VAL A 39 -60.31 -29.32 -14.00
C VAL A 39 -61.08 -29.15 -15.30
N PHE A 40 -60.38 -29.09 -16.44
CA PHE A 40 -60.91 -29.48 -17.74
C PHE A 40 -59.80 -30.08 -18.61
N SER A 41 -60.17 -31.14 -19.31
CA SER A 41 -59.38 -32.14 -20.01
C SER A 41 -59.34 -31.93 -21.54
N HIS A 42 -58.26 -32.39 -22.18
CA HIS A 42 -58.08 -32.84 -23.59
C HIS A 42 -58.37 -31.83 -24.73
N THR A 43 -57.52 -31.60 -25.74
CA THR A 43 -56.89 -32.52 -26.70
C THR A 43 -55.80 -31.79 -27.54
N ALA A 44 -55.04 -32.56 -28.31
CA ALA A 44 -53.81 -32.28 -29.05
C ALA A 44 -53.80 -31.15 -30.11
N ALA A 45 -52.63 -30.51 -30.29
CA ALA A 45 -51.96 -30.33 -31.60
C ALA A 45 -50.55 -29.73 -31.43
N LEU A 46 -49.53 -30.38 -32.00
CA LEU A 46 -48.17 -29.85 -32.18
C LEU A 46 -48.14 -28.87 -33.36
N PRO A 47 -47.26 -27.85 -33.31
CA PRO A 47 -46.29 -27.75 -34.39
C PRO A 47 -44.86 -27.55 -33.86
N ARG A 48 -43.94 -28.32 -34.44
CA ARG A 48 -42.49 -28.09 -34.40
C ARG A 48 -42.19 -26.70 -34.97
N ALA A 49 -41.77 -25.76 -34.12
CA ALA A 49 -41.05 -24.58 -34.54
C ALA A 49 -39.60 -24.71 -34.04
N LEU A 50 -38.68 -24.86 -34.99
CA LEU A 50 -37.24 -24.82 -34.78
C LEU A 50 -36.86 -23.45 -34.19
N SER A 51 -36.61 -23.41 -32.89
CA SER A 51 -35.98 -22.26 -32.24
C SER A 51 -34.50 -22.27 -32.62
N LEU A 52 -34.14 -21.47 -33.62
CA LEU A 52 -32.76 -21.04 -33.83
C LEU A 52 -32.39 -20.11 -32.66
N HIS A 53 -31.88 -20.71 -31.58
CA HIS A 53 -31.10 -19.97 -30.59
C HIS A 53 -29.81 -19.50 -31.27
N ALA A 54 -29.86 -18.29 -31.84
CA ALA A 54 -28.64 -17.56 -32.15
C ALA A 54 -27.85 -17.40 -30.84
N PRO A 55 -26.56 -17.74 -30.79
CA PRO A 55 -25.77 -17.46 -29.61
C PRO A 55 -25.81 -15.95 -29.43
N ARG A 56 -26.30 -15.48 -28.28
CA ARG A 56 -26.04 -14.11 -27.85
C ARG A 56 -24.53 -13.99 -27.79
N SER A 57 -23.95 -13.42 -28.85
CA SER A 57 -22.63 -12.83 -28.84
C SER A 57 -22.63 -11.89 -27.63
N SER A 58 -22.06 -12.37 -26.52
CA SER A 58 -21.59 -11.48 -25.49
C SER A 58 -20.61 -10.58 -26.21
N ARG A 59 -21.02 -9.34 -26.47
CA ARG A 59 -20.08 -8.27 -26.78
C ARG A 59 -19.09 -8.27 -25.63
N PHE A 60 -17.95 -8.93 -25.81
CA PHE A 60 -16.75 -8.62 -25.05
C PHE A 60 -16.45 -7.19 -25.44
N ILE A 61 -16.97 -6.24 -24.66
CA ILE A 61 -16.42 -4.90 -24.67
C ILE A 61 -14.96 -5.13 -24.31
N THR A 62 -14.08 -4.93 -25.29
CA THR A 62 -12.63 -4.86 -25.11
C THR A 62 -12.34 -3.60 -24.31
N ALA A 63 -12.83 -3.55 -23.07
CA ALA A 63 -12.51 -2.48 -22.14
C ALA A 63 -11.08 -2.75 -21.68
N SER A 64 -10.15 -2.01 -22.24
CA SER A 64 -8.79 -1.96 -21.73
C SER A 64 -8.83 -1.43 -20.29
N ALA A 65 -8.05 -2.02 -19.40
CA ALA A 65 -7.96 -1.64 -18.01
C ALA A 65 -7.69 -0.13 -17.86
N LYS A 66 -8.33 0.51 -16.89
CA LYS A 66 -8.04 1.91 -16.53
C LYS A 66 -6.60 2.03 -16.05
N VAL A 67 -5.84 2.97 -16.61
CA VAL A 67 -4.47 3.23 -16.16
C VAL A 67 -4.49 4.00 -14.85
N ILE A 68 -3.84 3.44 -13.83
CA ILE A 68 -3.59 4.11 -12.54
C ILE A 68 -2.30 4.94 -12.68
N ASP A 69 -2.47 6.19 -13.09
CA ASP A 69 -1.40 7.16 -13.35
C ASP A 69 -0.88 7.76 -12.03
N GLY A 70 0.07 7.06 -11.42
CA GLY A 70 0.71 7.53 -10.20
C GLY A 70 1.60 8.75 -10.38
N LYS A 71 2.02 9.08 -11.61
CA LYS A 71 2.74 10.33 -11.89
C LYS A 71 1.81 11.53 -11.73
N SER A 72 0.58 11.44 -12.23
CA SER A 72 -0.44 12.46 -12.07
C SER A 72 -0.83 12.64 -10.61
N VAL A 73 -1.13 11.54 -9.90
CA VAL A 73 -1.46 11.59 -8.47
C VAL A 73 -0.31 12.16 -7.64
N ALA A 74 0.93 11.72 -7.87
CA ALA A 74 2.10 12.26 -7.18
C ALA A 74 2.32 13.76 -7.44
N LYS A 75 1.91 14.27 -8.60
CA LYS A 75 1.95 15.71 -8.89
C LYS A 75 0.95 16.47 -8.00
N GLN A 76 -0.31 16.01 -7.94
CA GLN A 76 -1.34 16.62 -7.09
C GLN A 76 -0.90 16.64 -5.62
N ILE A 77 -0.37 15.53 -5.12
CA ILE A 77 0.12 15.45 -3.74
C ILE A 77 1.29 16.41 -3.49
N ARG A 78 2.19 16.61 -4.46
CA ARG A 78 3.26 17.61 -4.32
C ARG A 78 2.72 19.05 -4.26
N GLU A 79 1.65 19.36 -4.98
CA GLU A 79 0.98 20.66 -4.91
C GLU A 79 0.33 20.86 -3.52
N GLU A 80 -0.36 19.84 -2.99
CA GLU A 80 -0.90 19.82 -1.63
C GLU A 80 0.21 20.02 -0.57
N ILE A 81 1.33 19.32 -0.71
CA ILE A 81 2.50 19.44 0.16
C ILE A 81 3.10 20.84 0.09
N SER A 82 3.24 21.42 -1.10
CA SER A 82 3.77 22.77 -1.25
C SER A 82 2.91 23.82 -0.53
N ALA A 83 1.59 23.65 -0.56
CA ALA A 83 0.68 24.52 0.19
C ALA A 83 0.88 24.39 1.71
N GLU A 84 1.00 23.16 2.23
CA GLU A 84 1.26 22.90 3.65
C GLU A 84 2.63 23.45 4.11
N VAL A 85 3.67 23.35 3.27
CA VAL A 85 5.00 23.92 3.56
C VAL A 85 4.93 25.44 3.64
N THR A 86 4.24 26.10 2.70
CA THR A 86 4.01 27.55 2.73
C THR A 86 3.27 27.95 4.01
N LYS A 87 2.19 27.23 4.36
CA LYS A 87 1.41 27.47 5.58
C LYS A 87 2.26 27.39 6.86
N LEU A 88 3.12 26.37 6.98
CA LEU A 88 4.06 26.23 8.10
C LEU A 88 5.03 27.41 8.18
N LYS A 89 5.62 27.79 7.04
CA LYS A 89 6.59 28.87 6.96
C LYS A 89 5.97 30.23 7.34
N GLU A 90 4.77 30.51 6.86
CA GLU A 90 4.07 31.76 7.14
C GLU A 90 3.56 31.83 8.58
N ALA A 91 3.05 30.73 9.13
CA ALA A 91 2.45 30.72 10.45
C ALA A 91 3.49 30.74 11.59
N ILE A 92 4.59 29.99 11.45
CA ILE A 92 5.57 29.80 12.53
C ILE A 92 7.03 29.91 12.09
N GLY A 93 7.31 30.29 10.84
CA GLY A 93 8.69 30.44 10.34
C GLY A 93 9.44 29.14 10.12
N VAL A 94 8.78 27.98 10.23
CA VAL A 94 9.41 26.65 10.10
C VAL A 94 9.36 26.18 8.65
N VAL A 95 10.50 25.70 8.16
CA VAL A 95 10.61 25.00 6.86
C VAL A 95 10.99 23.55 7.14
N PRO A 96 10.18 22.56 6.67
CA PRO A 96 10.54 21.16 6.84
C PRO A 96 11.88 20.82 6.17
N GLY A 97 12.60 19.87 6.76
CA GLY A 97 13.96 19.53 6.38
C GLY A 97 14.12 18.02 6.24
N LEU A 98 14.66 17.57 5.10
CA LEU A 98 14.93 16.17 4.80
C LEU A 98 16.43 15.96 4.60
N ALA A 99 17.04 15.13 5.44
CA ALA A 99 18.40 14.64 5.25
C ALA A 99 18.43 13.32 4.49
N VAL A 100 19.32 13.20 3.52
CA VAL A 100 19.53 11.99 2.72
C VAL A 100 20.98 11.55 2.82
N ILE A 101 21.19 10.30 3.21
CA ILE A 101 22.50 9.66 3.29
C ILE A 101 22.59 8.63 2.15
N LEU A 102 23.58 8.79 1.28
CA LEU A 102 23.92 7.85 0.21
C LEU A 102 25.30 7.27 0.48
N VAL A 103 25.43 5.95 0.34
CA VAL A 103 26.72 5.26 0.45
C VAL A 103 27.00 4.51 -0.85
N GLY A 104 28.13 4.81 -1.48
CA GLY A 104 28.59 4.22 -2.74
C GLY A 104 28.05 4.88 -4.00
N ASP A 105 28.45 4.34 -5.16
CA ASP A 105 28.34 5.01 -6.47
C ASP A 105 27.34 4.33 -7.42
N ARG A 106 26.38 3.59 -6.84
CA ARG A 106 25.32 2.93 -7.61
C ARG A 106 24.52 3.96 -8.42
N LYS A 107 24.59 3.86 -9.75
CA LYS A 107 23.97 4.84 -10.67
C LYS A 107 22.46 4.97 -10.50
N ASP A 108 21.78 3.87 -10.18
CA ASP A 108 20.35 3.86 -9.88
C ASP A 108 20.08 4.62 -8.57
N SER A 109 20.80 4.31 -7.48
CA SER A 109 20.70 5.02 -6.20
C SER A 109 20.96 6.53 -6.34
N ALA A 110 22.00 6.93 -7.06
CA ALA A 110 22.32 8.34 -7.30
C ALA A 110 21.22 9.08 -8.08
N THR A 111 20.58 8.39 -9.04
CA THR A 111 19.43 8.95 -9.77
C THR A 111 18.24 9.15 -8.84
N TYR A 112 17.96 8.18 -7.96
CA TYR A 112 16.88 8.30 -6.97
C TYR A 112 17.11 9.45 -5.99
N VAL A 113 18.32 9.60 -5.44
CA VAL A 113 18.66 10.71 -4.53
C VAL A 113 18.52 12.06 -5.23
N ARG A 114 19.01 12.18 -6.46
CA ARG A 114 18.83 13.40 -7.27
C ARG A 114 17.36 13.76 -7.48
N ASN A 115 16.51 12.76 -7.73
CA ASN A 115 15.08 12.98 -7.89
C ASN A 115 14.41 13.41 -6.57
N LYS A 116 14.82 12.84 -5.43
CA LYS A 116 14.33 13.25 -4.10
C LYS A 116 14.69 14.70 -3.81
N LYS A 117 15.94 15.11 -4.05
CA LYS A 117 16.40 16.49 -3.89
C LYS A 117 15.57 17.48 -4.71
N LYS A 118 15.40 17.21 -6.02
CA LYS A 118 14.55 18.02 -6.89
C LYS A 118 13.11 18.09 -6.40
N ALA A 119 12.58 16.99 -5.88
CA ALA A 119 11.23 16.94 -5.34
C ALA A 119 11.10 17.80 -4.07
N CYS A 120 12.07 17.76 -3.15
CA CYS A 120 12.13 18.66 -2.00
C CYS A 120 12.13 20.13 -2.42
N GLU A 121 13.04 20.51 -3.33
CA GLU A 121 13.15 21.88 -3.85
C GLU A 121 11.83 22.35 -4.47
N SER A 122 11.15 21.48 -5.24
CA SER A 122 9.90 21.81 -5.91
C SER A 122 8.72 22.09 -4.99
N VAL A 123 8.78 21.65 -3.73
CA VAL A 123 7.71 21.85 -2.73
C VAL A 123 8.16 22.74 -1.56
N GLY A 124 9.36 23.32 -1.63
CA GLY A 124 9.91 24.19 -0.59
C GLY A 124 10.48 23.49 0.64
N ILE A 125 10.73 22.17 0.58
CA ILE A 125 11.40 21.43 1.66
C ILE A 125 12.92 21.63 1.55
N LYS A 126 13.59 21.91 2.67
CA LYS A 126 15.04 22.01 2.73
C LYS A 126 15.67 20.62 2.62
N SER A 127 16.60 20.43 1.69
CA SER A 127 17.31 19.15 1.51
C SER A 127 18.73 19.23 2.08
N PHE A 128 19.11 18.23 2.87
CA PHE A 128 20.48 17.99 3.34
C PHE A 128 20.97 16.68 2.72
N GLU A 129 22.22 16.63 2.28
CA GLU A 129 22.74 15.50 1.52
C GLU A 129 24.14 15.14 2.02
N VAL A 130 24.35 13.84 2.24
CA VAL A 130 25.66 13.26 2.58
C VAL A 130 25.92 12.13 1.61
N ASN A 131 27.01 12.26 0.83
CA ASN A 131 27.46 11.25 -0.11
C ASN A 131 28.77 10.64 0.42
N LEU A 132 28.72 9.37 0.80
CA LEU A 132 29.85 8.61 1.31
C LEU A 132 30.35 7.62 0.26
N PRO A 133 31.67 7.39 0.18
CA PRO A 133 32.22 6.41 -0.75
C PRO A 133 31.82 4.98 -0.35
N ASN A 134 31.91 4.04 -1.30
CA ASN A 134 31.55 2.64 -1.06
C ASN A 134 32.40 1.95 0.02
N TYR A 135 33.58 2.48 0.35
CA TYR A 135 34.47 1.96 1.40
C TYR A 135 34.26 2.63 2.76
N ALA A 136 33.30 3.54 2.89
CA ALA A 136 32.99 4.16 4.18
C ALA A 136 32.65 3.09 5.23
N SER A 137 33.02 3.36 6.47
CA SER A 137 32.69 2.52 7.60
C SER A 137 31.25 2.73 8.05
N GLU A 138 30.68 1.71 8.68
CA GLU A 138 29.37 1.81 9.32
C GLU A 138 29.35 2.93 10.39
N GLN A 139 30.44 3.11 11.13
CA GLN A 139 30.56 4.13 12.15
C GLN A 139 30.47 5.56 11.59
N GLU A 140 30.99 5.79 10.38
CA GLU A 140 30.84 7.08 9.70
C GLU A 140 29.37 7.36 9.36
N VAL A 141 28.63 6.37 8.85
CA VAL A 141 27.19 6.50 8.59
C VAL A 141 26.42 6.82 9.87
N LEU A 142 26.70 6.07 10.94
CA LEU A 142 26.07 6.26 12.26
C LEU A 142 26.34 7.66 12.84
N LYS A 143 27.53 8.21 12.60
CA LYS A 143 27.86 9.59 13.01
C LYS A 143 26.96 10.61 12.32
N TYR A 144 26.81 10.54 11.00
CA TYR A 144 25.91 11.45 10.28
C TYR A 144 24.45 11.29 10.71
N ILE A 145 24.01 10.07 10.97
CA ILE A 145 22.66 9.82 11.52
C ILE A 145 22.51 10.49 12.89
N SER A 146 23.51 10.36 13.77
CA SER A 146 23.52 11.02 15.09
C SER A 146 23.47 12.54 14.96
N ASP A 147 24.25 13.12 14.05
CA ASP A 147 24.28 14.57 13.81
C ASP A 147 22.91 15.06 13.32
N PHE A 148 22.30 14.36 12.35
CA PHE A 148 20.96 14.70 11.86
C PHE A 148 19.84 14.43 12.86
N ASN A 149 20.01 13.45 13.74
CA ASN A 149 19.09 13.22 14.86
C ASN A 149 19.09 14.43 15.80
N GLY A 150 20.27 14.97 16.12
CA GLY A 150 20.43 16.15 16.99
C GLY A 150 20.04 17.49 16.35
N ASP A 151 20.01 17.58 15.02
CA ASP A 151 19.74 18.83 14.31
C ASP A 151 18.23 19.19 14.29
N PRO A 152 17.79 20.30 14.95
CA PRO A 152 16.39 20.71 14.96
C PRO A 152 15.87 21.22 13.60
N SER A 153 16.75 21.49 12.64
CA SER A 153 16.37 21.86 11.27
C SER A 153 16.08 20.65 10.37
N VAL A 154 16.43 19.45 10.82
CA VAL A 154 16.15 18.18 10.14
C VAL A 154 14.94 17.50 10.80
N HIS A 155 13.94 17.20 9.98
CA HIS A 155 12.67 16.60 10.41
C HIS A 155 12.49 15.18 9.86
N GLY A 156 13.20 14.84 8.79
CA GLY A 156 13.25 13.51 8.24
C GLY A 156 14.66 13.10 7.89
N ILE A 157 14.99 11.83 8.11
CA ILE A 157 16.24 11.20 7.71
C ILE A 157 15.90 10.02 6.81
N LEU A 158 16.57 9.94 5.67
CA LEU A 158 16.50 8.81 4.75
C LEU A 158 17.91 8.26 4.52
N VAL A 159 18.09 6.97 4.77
CA VAL A 159 19.27 6.21 4.37
C VAL A 159 18.95 5.50 3.06
N GLN A 160 19.65 5.83 1.98
CA GLN A 160 19.37 5.27 0.66
C GLN A 160 19.86 3.81 0.59
N LEU A 161 18.92 2.90 0.38
CA LEU A 161 19.18 1.48 0.18
C LEU A 161 19.39 1.13 -1.31
N PRO A 162 20.05 0.00 -1.62
CA PRO A 162 20.76 -0.87 -0.67
C PRO A 162 22.11 -0.28 -0.26
N LEU A 163 22.53 -0.61 0.97
CA LEU A 163 23.86 -0.27 1.47
C LEU A 163 24.91 -1.26 0.94
N PRO A 164 26.20 -0.90 0.99
CA PRO A 164 27.29 -1.84 0.72
C PRO A 164 27.21 -3.11 1.59
N SER A 165 27.63 -4.25 1.04
CA SER A 165 27.45 -5.57 1.68
C SER A 165 28.21 -5.76 2.99
N HIS A 166 29.21 -4.93 3.28
CA HIS A 166 29.98 -4.98 4.53
C HIS A 166 29.30 -4.25 5.69
N MET A 167 28.18 -3.55 5.45
CA MET A 167 27.44 -2.82 6.47
C MET A 167 26.23 -3.62 6.98
N ASN A 168 25.89 -3.44 8.25
CA ASN A 168 24.66 -3.93 8.82
C ASN A 168 23.52 -2.91 8.62
N GLU A 169 22.72 -3.14 7.58
CA GLU A 169 21.56 -2.30 7.24
C GLU A 169 20.60 -2.12 8.43
N GLN A 170 20.35 -3.17 9.23
CA GLN A 170 19.42 -3.07 10.36
C GLN A 170 19.98 -2.16 11.45
N ASN A 171 21.29 -2.25 11.75
CA ASN A 171 21.90 -1.37 12.74
C ASN A 171 21.80 0.10 12.31
N ILE A 172 22.08 0.37 11.03
CA ILE A 172 22.02 1.71 10.46
C ILE A 172 20.58 2.26 10.47
N LEU A 173 19.59 1.48 10.01
CA LEU A 173 18.20 1.92 10.00
C LEU A 173 17.63 2.13 11.42
N ASN A 174 18.03 1.30 12.39
CA ASN A 174 17.60 1.44 13.78
C ASN A 174 18.21 2.66 14.49
N ALA A 175 19.30 3.22 13.96
CA ALA A 175 19.93 4.43 14.53
C ALA A 175 19.15 5.71 14.21
N VAL A 176 18.26 5.68 13.21
CA VAL A 176 17.39 6.82 12.90
C VAL A 176 16.31 6.93 13.99
N MET A 177 16.21 8.10 14.64
CA MET A 177 15.15 8.31 15.65
C MET A 177 13.77 8.10 15.02
N ILE A 178 12.86 7.46 15.76
CA ILE A 178 11.50 7.17 15.26
C ILE A 178 10.75 8.44 14.87
N GLU A 179 11.05 9.58 15.51
CA GLU A 179 10.53 10.92 15.21
C GLU A 179 10.97 11.45 13.83
N LYS A 180 12.10 10.96 13.30
CA LYS A 180 12.69 11.39 12.03
C LYS A 180 12.75 10.28 10.98
N ASP A 181 12.29 9.06 11.28
CA ASP A 181 12.21 7.92 10.35
C ASP A 181 11.07 8.09 9.34
N VAL A 182 11.20 9.06 8.45
CA VAL A 182 10.17 9.41 7.46
C VAL A 182 9.99 8.36 6.37
N ASP A 183 10.92 7.41 6.24
CA ASP A 183 10.78 6.24 5.38
C ASP A 183 9.97 5.10 6.06
N GLY A 184 9.77 5.19 7.38
CA GLY A 184 8.90 4.31 8.15
C GLY A 184 9.47 2.92 8.43
N PHE A 185 10.78 2.73 8.33
CA PHE A 185 11.43 1.42 8.45
C PHE A 185 11.81 1.03 9.88
N HIS A 186 11.74 1.96 10.84
CA HIS A 186 12.00 1.67 12.23
C HIS A 186 11.01 0.58 12.72
N PRO A 187 11.49 -0.50 13.37
CA PRO A 187 10.64 -1.59 13.83
C PRO A 187 9.42 -1.17 14.67
N LEU A 188 9.50 -0.06 15.41
CA LEU A 188 8.38 0.48 16.17
C LEU A 188 7.27 1.03 15.28
N ASN A 189 7.59 1.61 14.12
CA ASN A 189 6.59 2.02 13.14
C ASN A 189 5.83 0.80 12.61
N ILE A 190 6.54 -0.27 12.23
CA ILE A 190 5.91 -1.51 11.77
C ILE A 190 5.10 -2.20 12.88
N GLY A 191 5.64 -2.26 14.10
CA GLY A 191 4.94 -2.82 15.25
C GLY A 191 3.65 -2.07 15.58
N ARG A 192 3.69 -0.72 15.58
CA ARG A 192 2.49 0.11 15.75
C ARG A 192 1.51 -0.09 14.61
N LEU A 193 1.99 -0.21 13.36
CA LEU A 193 1.16 -0.52 12.20
C LEU A 193 0.43 -1.87 12.35
N ALA A 194 1.09 -2.91 12.87
CA ALA A 194 0.48 -4.22 13.04
C ALA A 194 -0.54 -4.30 14.18
N MET A 195 -0.46 -3.42 15.18
CA MET A 195 -1.32 -3.46 16.37
C MET A 195 -2.60 -2.63 16.16
N ARG A 196 -3.77 -3.24 16.42
CA ARG A 196 -5.04 -2.49 16.50
C ARG A 196 -4.99 -1.46 17.62
N GLY A 197 -5.58 -0.29 17.38
CA GLY A 197 -5.65 0.80 18.36
C GLY A 197 -4.33 1.54 18.59
N ARG A 198 -3.32 1.33 17.74
CA ARG A 198 -2.07 2.09 17.74
C ARG A 198 -1.84 2.72 16.38
N GLU A 199 -1.27 3.93 16.38
CA GLU A 199 -0.85 4.58 15.15
C GLU A 199 0.67 4.66 15.05
N PRO A 200 1.25 4.27 13.90
CA PRO A 200 2.67 4.48 13.66
C PRO A 200 2.97 5.97 13.51
N MET A 201 4.22 6.36 13.79
CA MET A 201 4.66 7.74 13.53
C MET A 201 4.73 7.99 12.04
N PHE A 202 5.19 6.98 11.30
CA PHE A 202 5.29 6.99 9.85
C PHE A 202 4.90 5.62 9.28
N VAL A 203 4.20 5.64 8.16
CA VAL A 203 3.93 4.45 7.34
C VAL A 203 4.96 4.38 6.23
N PRO A 204 5.52 3.20 5.91
CA PRO A 204 6.44 3.02 4.79
C PRO A 204 5.95 3.65 3.49
N CYS A 205 6.80 4.45 2.86
CA CYS A 205 6.42 5.34 1.75
C CYS A 205 5.79 4.60 0.57
N THR A 206 6.39 3.49 0.14
CA THR A 206 5.92 2.72 -1.02
C THR A 206 4.56 2.05 -0.74
N PRO A 207 4.38 1.29 0.37
CA PRO A 207 3.07 0.81 0.79
C PRO A 207 2.02 1.89 0.94
N LYS A 208 2.34 3.01 1.61
CA LYS A 208 1.44 4.16 1.74
C LYS A 208 1.00 4.69 0.37
N GLY A 209 1.95 4.78 -0.57
CA GLY A 209 1.67 5.20 -1.94
C GLY A 209 0.76 4.23 -2.71
N CYS A 210 0.89 2.92 -2.49
CA CYS A 210 0.00 1.94 -3.08
C CYS A 210 -1.45 2.14 -2.62
N ILE A 211 -1.65 2.34 -1.33
CA ILE A 211 -2.98 2.56 -0.73
C ILE A 211 -3.56 3.90 -1.17
N GLU A 212 -2.75 4.96 -1.21
CA GLU A 212 -3.17 6.27 -1.72
C GLU A 212 -3.65 6.20 -3.17
N LEU A 213 -2.99 5.42 -4.02
CA LEU A 213 -3.45 5.21 -5.40
C LEU A 213 -4.81 4.53 -5.46
N LEU A 214 -5.07 3.53 -4.61
CA LEU A 214 -6.36 2.86 -4.53
C LEU A 214 -7.46 3.85 -4.11
N HIS A 215 -7.21 4.67 -3.10
CA HIS A 215 -8.13 5.72 -2.65
C HIS A 215 -8.43 6.76 -3.72
N ARG A 216 -7.40 7.35 -4.33
CA ARG A 216 -7.54 8.39 -5.37
C ARG A 216 -8.26 7.87 -6.62
N TYR A 217 -8.25 6.56 -6.84
CA TYR A 217 -8.98 5.92 -7.94
C TYR A 217 -10.37 5.37 -7.54
N GLY A 218 -10.80 5.57 -6.29
CA GLY A 218 -12.11 5.15 -5.79
C GLY A 218 -12.26 3.63 -5.69
N VAL A 219 -11.17 2.92 -5.42
CA VAL A 219 -11.17 1.46 -5.25
C VAL A 219 -11.63 1.13 -3.84
N ASP A 220 -12.76 0.45 -3.73
CA ASP A 220 -13.26 -0.05 -2.44
C ASP A 220 -12.38 -1.22 -1.96
N ILE A 221 -11.68 -1.04 -0.84
CA ILE A 221 -10.77 -2.04 -0.23
C ILE A 221 -11.53 -2.90 0.79
N LYS A 222 -12.57 -2.35 1.42
CA LYS A 222 -13.28 -2.99 2.53
C LYS A 222 -13.96 -4.28 2.10
N GLY A 223 -13.68 -5.37 2.81
CA GLY A 223 -14.25 -6.69 2.53
C GLY A 223 -13.75 -7.35 1.26
N LYS A 224 -12.81 -6.74 0.52
CA LYS A 224 -12.20 -7.33 -0.68
C LYS A 224 -11.16 -8.38 -0.31
N ARG A 225 -10.92 -9.29 -1.25
CA ARG A 225 -9.78 -10.21 -1.20
C ARG A 225 -8.58 -9.52 -1.81
N ALA A 226 -7.55 -9.26 -1.00
CA ALA A 226 -6.31 -8.67 -1.47
C ALA A 226 -5.18 -9.70 -1.43
N VAL A 227 -4.36 -9.74 -2.48
CA VAL A 227 -3.14 -10.54 -2.53
C VAL A 227 -1.95 -9.62 -2.63
N VAL A 228 -0.99 -9.79 -1.72
CA VAL A 228 0.33 -9.15 -1.79
C VAL A 228 1.35 -10.20 -2.21
N ILE A 229 1.99 -10.01 -3.35
CA ILE A 229 3.00 -10.92 -3.89
C ILE A 229 4.36 -10.33 -3.52
N GLY A 230 5.08 -11.00 -2.62
CA GLY A 230 6.28 -10.49 -1.98
C GLY A 230 6.06 -10.19 -0.50
N ARG A 231 7.09 -10.45 0.32
CA ARG A 231 7.05 -10.31 1.78
C ARG A 231 8.25 -9.58 2.37
N SER A 232 8.86 -8.70 1.57
CA SER A 232 9.96 -7.85 2.03
C SER A 232 9.53 -7.00 3.23
N ASN A 233 10.47 -6.64 4.11
CA ASN A 233 10.21 -5.77 5.26
C ASN A 233 9.76 -4.35 4.86
N ILE A 234 10.19 -3.86 3.70
CA ILE A 234 9.99 -2.46 3.29
C ILE A 234 8.73 -2.23 2.43
N VAL A 235 8.25 -3.25 1.71
CA VAL A 235 7.07 -3.13 0.83
C VAL A 235 6.00 -4.17 1.15
N GLY A 236 6.27 -5.45 0.86
CA GLY A 236 5.25 -6.50 0.92
C GLY A 236 4.55 -6.64 2.28
N MET A 237 5.32 -6.73 3.36
CA MET A 237 4.73 -6.87 4.71
C MET A 237 3.92 -5.64 5.13
N PRO A 238 4.42 -4.39 5.05
CA PRO A 238 3.61 -3.23 5.43
C PRO A 238 2.41 -2.99 4.51
N ALA A 239 2.50 -3.30 3.21
CA ALA A 239 1.35 -3.21 2.30
C ALA A 239 0.22 -4.16 2.71
N ALA A 240 0.56 -5.39 3.12
CA ALA A 240 -0.40 -6.34 3.63
C ALA A 240 -1.08 -5.84 4.92
N LEU A 241 -0.32 -5.24 5.84
CA LEU A 241 -0.87 -4.66 7.07
C LEU A 241 -1.80 -3.47 6.80
N LEU A 242 -1.46 -2.60 5.83
CA LEU A 242 -2.32 -1.47 5.47
C LEU A 242 -3.65 -1.93 4.84
N LEU A 243 -3.60 -2.89 3.91
CA LEU A 243 -4.82 -3.48 3.35
C LEU A 243 -5.70 -4.12 4.44
N GLN A 244 -5.08 -4.82 5.39
CA GLN A 244 -5.79 -5.41 6.53
C GLN A 244 -6.46 -4.34 7.42
N ARG A 245 -5.79 -3.19 7.66
CA ARG A 245 -6.35 -2.06 8.41
C ARG A 245 -7.56 -1.44 7.74
N GLU A 246 -7.66 -1.57 6.43
CA GLU A 246 -8.82 -1.14 5.64
C GLU A 246 -9.85 -2.26 5.43
N ASP A 247 -9.88 -3.24 6.34
CA ASP A 247 -10.84 -4.34 6.38
C ASP A 247 -10.77 -5.29 5.16
N ALA A 248 -9.65 -5.34 4.42
CA ALA A 248 -9.46 -6.37 3.39
C ALA A 248 -9.10 -7.73 4.00
N THR A 249 -9.53 -8.81 3.35
CA THR A 249 -9.01 -10.17 3.60
C THR A 249 -7.72 -10.34 2.82
N VAL A 250 -6.58 -10.37 3.51
CA VAL A 250 -5.26 -10.33 2.87
C VAL A 250 -4.59 -11.70 2.84
N THR A 251 -4.02 -12.08 1.69
CA THR A 251 -3.13 -13.24 1.53
C THR A 251 -1.77 -12.79 1.03
N ILE A 252 -0.69 -13.27 1.66
CA ILE A 252 0.69 -12.97 1.24
C ILE A 252 1.24 -14.17 0.46
N VAL A 253 1.64 -13.92 -0.79
CA VAL A 253 2.27 -14.91 -1.68
C VAL A 253 3.78 -14.69 -1.71
N HIS A 254 4.57 -15.76 -1.68
CA HIS A 254 6.03 -15.70 -1.75
C HIS A 254 6.62 -16.94 -2.44
N SER A 255 7.95 -16.99 -2.59
CA SER A 255 8.68 -18.06 -3.30
C SER A 255 8.51 -19.50 -2.79
N ARG A 256 7.78 -19.70 -1.68
CA ARG A 256 7.50 -21.02 -1.09
C ARG A 256 6.00 -21.32 -1.04
N THR A 257 5.17 -20.41 -1.56
CA THR A 257 3.73 -20.61 -1.68
C THR A 257 3.48 -21.65 -2.78
N LYS A 258 2.66 -22.65 -2.49
CA LYS A 258 2.19 -23.61 -3.50
C LYS A 258 1.02 -22.99 -4.28
N ASN A 259 1.00 -23.20 -5.60
CA ASN A 259 -0.02 -22.67 -6.52
C ASN A 259 -0.25 -21.15 -6.38
N PRO A 260 0.80 -20.31 -6.43
CA PRO A 260 0.66 -18.86 -6.29
C PRO A 260 -0.31 -18.26 -7.34
N GLU A 261 -0.41 -18.86 -8.52
CA GLU A 261 -1.33 -18.47 -9.60
C GLU A 261 -2.80 -18.59 -9.18
N GLU A 262 -3.14 -19.71 -8.54
CA GLU A 262 -4.51 -20.04 -8.14
C GLU A 262 -4.99 -19.13 -6.99
N ILE A 263 -4.09 -18.84 -6.04
CA ILE A 263 -4.36 -17.92 -4.94
C ILE A 263 -4.56 -16.50 -5.50
N THR A 264 -3.65 -16.04 -6.38
CA THR A 264 -3.71 -14.70 -6.96
C THR A 264 -4.99 -14.50 -7.79
N ARG A 265 -5.46 -15.53 -8.50
CA ARG A 265 -6.69 -15.48 -9.31
C ARG A 265 -7.98 -15.28 -8.50
N GLN A 266 -7.92 -15.39 -7.18
CA GLN A 266 -9.07 -15.13 -6.31
C GLN A 266 -9.13 -13.68 -5.81
N ALA A 267 -8.09 -12.88 -6.06
CA ALA A 267 -7.95 -11.53 -5.53
C ALA A 267 -8.75 -10.50 -6.33
N ASP A 268 -9.40 -9.59 -5.62
CA ASP A 268 -9.96 -8.36 -6.18
C ASP A 268 -8.88 -7.26 -6.30
N ILE A 269 -7.89 -7.28 -5.41
CA ILE A 269 -6.76 -6.33 -5.39
C ILE A 269 -5.45 -7.11 -5.36
N ILE A 270 -4.52 -6.79 -6.26
CA ILE A 270 -3.20 -7.40 -6.32
C ILE A 270 -2.15 -6.30 -6.14
N ILE A 271 -1.28 -6.45 -5.14
CA ILE A 271 -0.05 -5.64 -5.01
C ILE A 271 1.15 -6.56 -5.29
N SER A 272 1.87 -6.33 -6.39
CA SER A 272 3.07 -7.12 -6.73
C SER A 272 4.34 -6.36 -6.39
N ALA A 273 5.17 -6.94 -5.53
CA ALA A 273 6.40 -6.35 -5.00
C ALA A 273 7.51 -7.43 -4.82
N VAL A 274 7.74 -8.21 -5.87
CA VAL A 274 8.75 -9.29 -5.88
C VAL A 274 10.05 -8.89 -6.56
N GLY A 275 10.05 -7.88 -7.43
CA GLY A 275 11.22 -7.49 -8.21
C GLY A 275 11.64 -8.57 -9.22
N GLN A 276 10.65 -9.12 -9.95
CA GLN A 276 10.88 -10.09 -11.02
C GLN A 276 10.07 -9.71 -12.25
N PRO A 277 10.71 -9.34 -13.38
CA PRO A 277 10.02 -8.78 -14.52
C PRO A 277 9.00 -9.75 -15.12
N ASN A 278 7.76 -9.28 -15.31
CA ASN A 278 6.67 -10.04 -15.95
C ASN A 278 6.32 -11.41 -15.31
N MET A 279 6.64 -11.61 -14.03
CA MET A 279 6.31 -12.84 -13.31
C MET A 279 4.79 -13.07 -13.23
N VAL A 280 4.02 -12.02 -12.93
CA VAL A 280 2.56 -12.11 -12.82
C VAL A 280 1.96 -12.01 -14.22
N ARG A 281 1.52 -13.15 -14.75
CA ARG A 281 0.90 -13.27 -16.07
C ARG A 281 -0.60 -13.02 -16.02
N GLY A 282 -1.20 -12.77 -17.18
CA GLY A 282 -2.65 -12.59 -17.35
C GLY A 282 -3.48 -13.71 -16.73
N SER A 283 -3.00 -14.95 -16.81
CA SER A 283 -3.67 -16.13 -16.23
C SER A 283 -3.74 -16.12 -14.70
N TRP A 284 -2.99 -15.26 -14.01
CA TRP A 284 -3.03 -15.09 -12.55
C TRP A 284 -4.10 -14.09 -12.12
N ILE A 285 -4.63 -13.31 -13.05
CA ILE A 285 -5.46 -12.13 -12.75
C ILE A 285 -6.93 -12.52 -12.81
N LYS A 286 -7.68 -12.18 -11.75
CA LYS A 286 -9.14 -12.24 -11.76
C LYS A 286 -9.70 -11.17 -12.70
N PRO A 287 -10.64 -11.49 -13.62
CA PRO A 287 -11.32 -10.48 -14.40
C PRO A 287 -11.92 -9.38 -13.51
N GLY A 288 -11.60 -8.12 -13.81
CA GLY A 288 -12.03 -6.96 -13.03
C GLY A 288 -11.21 -6.66 -11.78
N ALA A 289 -10.10 -7.35 -11.53
CA ALA A 289 -9.19 -7.01 -10.43
C ALA A 289 -8.51 -5.65 -10.63
N VAL A 290 -8.08 -5.03 -9.53
CA VAL A 290 -7.21 -3.85 -9.52
C VAL A 290 -5.79 -4.26 -9.19
N ILE A 291 -4.82 -3.75 -9.95
CA ILE A 291 -3.42 -4.16 -9.85
C ILE A 291 -2.53 -2.96 -9.58
N ILE A 292 -1.75 -3.04 -8.50
CA ILE A 292 -0.66 -2.14 -8.17
C ILE A 292 0.65 -2.90 -8.36
N ASP A 293 1.37 -2.57 -9.42
CA ASP A 293 2.69 -3.10 -9.77
C ASP A 293 3.78 -2.20 -9.17
N VAL A 294 4.43 -2.71 -8.13
CA VAL A 294 5.50 -2.03 -7.40
C VAL A 294 6.88 -2.36 -7.99
N GLY A 295 6.98 -3.44 -8.76
CA GLY A 295 8.22 -3.91 -9.35
C GLY A 295 8.87 -2.86 -10.24
N ILE A 296 10.19 -2.70 -10.14
CA ILE A 296 10.97 -1.86 -11.05
C ILE A 296 12.20 -2.66 -11.44
N ASN A 297 12.15 -3.28 -12.60
CA ASN A 297 13.16 -4.20 -13.09
C ASN A 297 13.82 -3.61 -14.35
N PRO A 298 15.13 -3.32 -14.35
CA PRO A 298 15.84 -2.97 -15.57
C PRO A 298 15.96 -4.21 -16.46
N VAL A 299 15.48 -4.11 -17.70
CA VAL A 299 15.59 -5.14 -18.73
C VAL A 299 16.33 -4.54 -19.91
N GLU A 300 17.37 -5.24 -20.39
CA GLU A 300 18.15 -4.81 -21.55
C GLU A 300 17.24 -4.52 -22.75
N ASP A 301 17.51 -3.39 -23.40
CA ASP A 301 16.75 -2.92 -24.54
C ASP A 301 17.67 -2.03 -25.39
N ALA A 302 18.19 -2.59 -26.47
CA ALA A 302 19.07 -1.90 -27.40
C ALA A 302 18.40 -0.73 -28.13
N SER A 303 17.06 -0.69 -28.16
CA SER A 303 16.30 0.43 -28.75
C SER A 303 16.14 1.62 -27.79
N SER A 304 16.37 1.41 -26.48
CA SER A 304 16.34 2.45 -25.47
C SER A 304 17.66 3.25 -25.49
N PRO A 305 17.62 4.59 -25.45
CA PRO A 305 18.83 5.42 -25.31
C PRO A 305 19.68 5.11 -24.07
N ARG A 306 19.09 4.45 -23.06
CA ARG A 306 19.76 4.05 -21.82
C ARG A 306 20.36 2.63 -21.89
N GLY A 307 20.12 1.90 -22.97
CA GLY A 307 20.46 0.47 -23.13
C GLY A 307 19.54 -0.49 -22.36
N TYR A 308 18.54 0.04 -21.64
CA TYR A 308 17.55 -0.73 -20.90
C TYR A 308 16.23 0.02 -20.78
N ARG A 309 15.16 -0.73 -20.51
CA ARG A 309 13.84 -0.22 -20.11
C ARG A 309 13.48 -0.72 -18.71
N LEU A 310 12.62 0.00 -18.02
CA LEU A 310 12.07 -0.43 -16.73
C LEU A 310 10.76 -1.17 -16.97
N VAL A 311 10.65 -2.38 -16.42
CA VAL A 311 9.45 -3.22 -16.51
C VAL A 311 9.02 -3.62 -15.10
N GLY A 312 7.72 -3.72 -14.90
CA GLY A 312 7.14 -4.14 -13.63
C GLY A 312 7.19 -5.65 -13.40
N ASP A 313 6.65 -6.08 -12.27
CA ASP A 313 6.49 -7.50 -11.95
C ASP A 313 5.33 -8.14 -12.73
N VAL A 314 4.41 -7.33 -13.22
CA VAL A 314 3.20 -7.75 -13.94
C VAL A 314 3.42 -7.61 -15.44
N CYS A 315 2.98 -8.61 -16.20
CA CYS A 315 2.92 -8.50 -17.65
C CYS A 315 1.81 -7.51 -18.05
N TYR A 316 2.19 -6.24 -18.21
CA TYR A 316 1.27 -5.12 -18.38
C TYR A 316 0.29 -5.32 -19.55
N ASP A 317 0.78 -5.76 -20.72
CA ASP A 317 -0.05 -5.97 -21.91
C ASP A 317 -1.12 -7.06 -21.73
N GLU A 318 -0.85 -8.07 -20.90
CA GLU A 318 -1.83 -9.10 -20.54
C GLU A 318 -2.81 -8.57 -19.50
N ALA A 319 -2.29 -7.90 -18.46
CA ALA A 319 -3.10 -7.32 -17.39
C ALA A 319 -4.11 -6.29 -17.92
N CYS A 320 -3.71 -5.45 -18.88
CA CYS A 320 -4.57 -4.44 -19.51
C CYS A 320 -5.80 -5.03 -20.22
N LYS A 321 -5.84 -6.33 -20.50
CA LYS A 321 -6.96 -7.00 -21.16
C LYS A 321 -7.95 -7.63 -20.16
N ILE A 322 -7.58 -7.73 -18.88
CA ILE A 322 -8.29 -8.53 -17.87
C ILE A 322 -8.67 -7.69 -16.64
N ALA A 323 -7.74 -6.87 -16.15
CA ALA A 323 -7.92 -6.05 -14.96
C ALA A 323 -8.95 -4.92 -15.21
N ALA A 324 -9.62 -4.48 -14.14
CA ALA A 324 -10.39 -3.25 -14.18
C ALA A 324 -9.47 -2.03 -14.22
N ALA A 325 -8.34 -2.08 -13.47
CA ALA A 325 -7.35 -1.01 -13.44
C ALA A 325 -5.96 -1.56 -13.12
N VAL A 326 -4.92 -0.92 -13.66
CA VAL A 326 -3.52 -1.34 -13.47
C VAL A 326 -2.58 -0.12 -13.47
N THR A 327 -1.59 -0.12 -12.57
CA THR A 327 -0.50 0.87 -12.61
C THR A 327 0.53 0.52 -13.69
N PRO A 328 1.01 1.49 -14.49
CA PRO A 328 2.10 1.25 -15.42
C PRO A 328 3.45 1.26 -14.69
N VAL A 329 4.44 0.57 -15.28
CA VAL A 329 5.84 0.70 -14.90
C VAL A 329 6.65 1.07 -16.14
N PRO A 330 7.33 2.24 -16.15
CA PRO A 330 7.35 3.28 -15.11
C PRO A 330 6.06 4.12 -15.07
N GLY A 331 5.90 4.93 -14.03
CA GLY A 331 4.82 5.94 -13.93
C GLY A 331 3.72 5.63 -12.92
N GLY A 332 3.70 4.42 -12.36
CA GLY A 332 2.81 4.01 -11.28
C GLY A 332 3.34 4.36 -9.90
N VAL A 333 3.85 3.36 -9.18
CA VAL A 333 4.18 3.48 -7.75
C VAL A 333 5.43 4.32 -7.46
N GLY A 334 6.44 4.29 -8.32
CA GLY A 334 7.71 5.00 -8.08
C GLY A 334 7.56 6.50 -7.76
N PRO A 335 6.81 7.30 -8.55
CA PRO A 335 6.52 8.69 -8.22
C PRO A 335 5.79 8.88 -6.87
N MET A 336 4.93 7.94 -6.49
CA MET A 336 4.19 7.97 -5.22
C MET A 336 5.10 7.77 -4.03
N THR A 337 6.11 6.90 -4.12
CA THR A 337 7.09 6.70 -3.06
C THR A 337 7.77 8.02 -2.66
N ILE A 338 8.17 8.84 -3.65
CA ILE A 338 8.77 10.15 -3.38
C ILE A 338 7.73 11.11 -2.77
N ALA A 339 6.51 11.16 -3.31
CA ALA A 339 5.47 12.03 -2.77
C ALA A 339 5.13 11.68 -1.30
N MET A 340 5.07 10.39 -0.96
CA MET A 340 4.81 9.93 0.41
C MET A 340 5.96 10.23 1.37
N LEU A 341 7.21 10.17 0.90
CA LEU A 341 8.37 10.59 1.68
C LEU A 341 8.28 12.09 2.06
N LEU A 342 7.94 12.94 1.09
CA LEU A 342 7.77 14.37 1.35
C LEU A 342 6.58 14.63 2.28
N SER A 343 5.46 13.93 2.08
CA SER A 343 4.30 13.98 2.97
C SER A 343 4.66 13.60 4.41
N ASN A 344 5.39 12.49 4.60
CA ASN A 344 5.87 12.07 5.92
C ASN A 344 6.82 13.12 6.54
N THR A 345 7.68 13.75 5.72
CA THR A 345 8.58 14.82 6.17
C THR A 345 7.81 16.04 6.68
N VAL A 346 6.78 16.49 5.96
CA VAL A 346 5.92 17.60 6.42
C VAL A 346 5.18 17.21 7.70
N SER A 347 4.59 16.02 7.76
CA SER A 347 3.93 15.53 8.98
C SER A 347 4.87 15.46 10.18
N SER A 348 6.14 15.10 9.97
CA SER A 348 7.18 15.13 11.00
C SER A 348 7.42 16.55 11.52
N ALA A 349 7.61 17.51 10.61
CA ALA A 349 7.81 18.91 10.99
C ALA A 349 6.59 19.48 11.73
N LYS A 350 5.38 19.23 11.22
CA LYS A 350 4.13 19.61 11.90
C LYS A 350 4.07 19.08 13.34
N ARG A 351 4.39 17.79 13.53
CA ARG A 351 4.41 17.14 14.85
C ARG A 351 5.47 17.74 15.78
N ALA A 352 6.68 18.00 15.28
CA ALA A 352 7.78 18.56 16.07
C ALA A 352 7.45 19.95 16.66
N TYR A 353 6.56 20.71 16.00
CA TYR A 353 6.13 22.04 16.43
C TYR A 353 4.67 22.10 16.88
N ASN A 354 4.01 20.94 17.11
CA ASN A 354 2.59 20.84 17.49
C ASN A 354 1.65 21.66 16.58
N PHE A 355 1.94 21.69 15.28
CA PHE A 355 1.21 22.44 14.27
C PHE A 355 0.16 21.54 13.59
N ASN A 356 -1.13 21.88 13.73
CA ASN A 356 -2.24 21.10 13.20
C ASN A 356 -2.59 21.42 11.73
#